data_AF-A0A6P1U706-F1
#
_entry.id   AF-A0A6P1U706-F1
#
_cell.length_a   1.000
_cell.length_b   1.000
_cell.length_c   1.000
_cell.angle_alpha   90.00
_cell.angle_beta   90.00
_cell.angle_gamma   90.00
#
_symmetry.space_group_name_H-M   'P 1'
#
loop_
_entity.id
_entity.type
_entity.pdbx_description
1 polymer ?
#
loop_
_entity_poly.entity_id
_entity_poly.type
_entity_poly.pdbx_seq_one_letter_code
_entity_poly.pdbx_strand_id
1 'polypeptide(L)'
;MSTVEREIASSVHLHGAHNLRNRWIAALYHHAQATGAELAKARMCDISQSFDRRLALYLGEGKRRRRVIMSAGLVDLMFEYRFHLGLPAFPAYGETHPLIQHSLRNPMPMSPKEIQSIIDRLRKTSGQDLEG
;
A
#
# COMPACT_ATOMS: atom_id res chain seq x y z
N MET A 1 -20.39 -3.93 -26.65
CA MET A 1 -19.03 -3.56 -26.19
C MET A 1 -17.99 -4.11 -27.15
N SER A 2 -17.34 -3.23 -27.89
CA SER A 2 -16.27 -3.57 -28.84
C SER A 2 -14.97 -3.95 -28.11
N THR A 3 -14.05 -4.62 -28.79
CA THR A 3 -12.73 -4.99 -28.25
C THR A 3 -11.94 -3.76 -27.78
N VAL A 4 -12.04 -2.64 -28.51
CA VAL A 4 -11.37 -1.37 -28.21
C VAL A 4 -11.90 -0.74 -26.92
N GLU A 5 -13.21 -0.78 -26.68
CA GLU A 5 -13.82 -0.27 -25.43
C GLU A 5 -13.35 -1.06 -24.19
N ARG A 6 -13.12 -2.37 -24.35
CA ARG A 6 -12.56 -3.22 -23.27
C ARG A 6 -11.10 -2.88 -22.97
N GLU A 7 -10.30 -2.61 -24.00
CA GLU A 7 -8.88 -2.25 -23.84
C GLU A 7 -8.71 -0.88 -23.17
N ILE A 8 -9.50 0.12 -23.56
CA ILE A 8 -9.48 1.45 -22.93
C ILE A 8 -9.91 1.36 -21.47
N ALA A 9 -11.03 0.68 -21.18
CA ALA A 9 -11.49 0.49 -19.80
C ALA A 9 -10.47 -0.28 -18.96
N SER A 10 -9.83 -1.33 -19.51
CA SER A 10 -8.77 -2.07 -18.85
C SER A 10 -7.54 -1.20 -18.58
N SER A 11 -7.14 -0.34 -19.52
CA SER A 11 -5.98 0.56 -19.38
C SER A 11 -6.24 1.62 -18.31
N VAL A 12 -7.39 2.27 -18.32
CA VAL A 12 -7.79 3.27 -17.31
C VAL A 12 -7.85 2.64 -15.92
N HIS A 13 -8.40 1.43 -15.81
CA HIS A 13 -8.47 0.70 -14.55
C HIS A 13 -7.07 0.32 -14.01
N LEU A 14 -6.15 -0.12 -14.89
CA LEU A 14 -4.78 -0.43 -14.51
C LEU A 14 -3.98 0.82 -14.07
N HIS A 15 -4.17 1.97 -14.74
CA HIS A 15 -3.58 3.24 -14.30
C HIS A 15 -4.11 3.66 -12.93
N GLY A 16 -5.42 3.51 -12.68
CA GLY A 16 -6.01 3.74 -11.36
C GLY A 16 -5.41 2.84 -10.28
N ALA A 17 -5.20 1.56 -10.59
CA ALA A 17 -4.61 0.58 -9.68
C ALA A 17 -3.18 0.94 -9.27
N HIS A 18 -2.35 1.30 -10.24
CA HIS A 18 -0.97 1.71 -9.98
C HIS A 18 -0.91 3.00 -9.18
N ASN A 19 -1.79 3.97 -9.46
CA ASN A 19 -1.86 5.22 -8.71
C ASN A 19 -2.26 4.98 -7.25
N LEU A 20 -3.27 4.17 -6.98
CA LEU A 20 -3.71 3.87 -5.62
C LEU A 20 -2.64 3.12 -4.82
N ARG A 21 -2.00 2.11 -5.43
CA ARG A 21 -0.86 1.41 -4.81
C ARG A 21 0.28 2.38 -4.50
N ASN A 22 0.62 3.28 -5.42
CA ASN A 22 1.70 4.24 -5.20
C ASN A 22 1.34 5.25 -4.08
N ARG A 23 0.08 5.72 -4.02
CA ARG A 23 -0.43 6.54 -2.90
C ARG A 23 -0.33 5.79 -1.57
N TRP A 24 -0.69 4.52 -1.56
CA TRP A 24 -0.60 3.67 -0.37
C TRP A 24 0.87 3.51 0.10
N ILE A 25 1.79 3.21 -0.81
CA ILE A 25 3.24 3.16 -0.53
C ILE A 25 3.74 4.50 0.03
N ALA A 26 3.34 5.62 -0.60
CA ALA A 26 3.72 6.96 -0.17
C ALA A 26 3.26 7.26 1.26
N ALA A 27 1.99 6.96 1.55
CA ALA A 27 1.39 7.20 2.86
C ALA A 27 2.06 6.37 3.96
N LEU A 28 2.37 5.09 3.68
CA LEU A 28 3.12 4.24 4.61
C LEU A 28 4.54 4.76 4.82
N TYR A 29 5.22 5.19 3.77
CA TYR A 29 6.54 5.78 3.88
C TYR A 29 6.50 7.07 4.73
N HIS A 30 5.57 7.99 4.47
CA HIS A 30 5.49 9.26 5.19
C HIS A 30 5.00 9.12 6.64
N HIS A 31 3.92 8.37 6.87
CA HIS A 31 3.28 8.29 8.20
C HIS A 31 3.88 7.18 9.08
N ALA A 32 4.28 6.05 8.50
CA ALA A 32 4.83 4.91 9.25
C ALA A 32 6.36 4.87 9.25
N GLN A 33 7.01 5.78 8.50
CA GLN A 33 8.47 5.79 8.28
C GLN A 33 8.94 4.38 7.85
N ALA A 34 8.14 3.72 7.02
CA ALA A 34 8.36 2.35 6.61
C ALA A 34 9.41 2.28 5.50
N THR A 35 10.37 1.38 5.64
CA THR A 35 11.37 1.12 4.59
C THR A 35 10.82 0.17 3.53
N GLY A 36 11.37 0.22 2.31
CA GLY A 36 10.98 -0.73 1.26
C GLY A 36 11.13 -2.21 1.67
N ALA A 37 12.15 -2.52 2.48
CA ALA A 37 12.36 -3.88 3.00
C ALA A 37 11.28 -4.33 4.00
N GLU A 38 10.82 -3.43 4.86
CA GLU A 38 9.72 -3.72 5.80
C GLU A 38 8.41 -3.92 5.05
N LEU A 39 8.12 -3.04 4.08
CA LEU A 39 6.90 -3.10 3.30
C LEU A 39 6.81 -4.36 2.42
N ALA A 40 7.92 -4.81 1.86
CA ALA A 40 7.98 -6.03 1.05
C ALA A 40 7.65 -7.30 1.85
N LYS A 41 8.01 -7.31 3.15
CA LYS A 41 7.77 -8.45 4.04
C LYS A 41 6.40 -8.39 4.72
N ALA A 42 5.88 -7.19 4.93
CA ALA A 42 4.63 -6.98 5.64
C ALA A 42 3.43 -7.62 4.93
N ARG A 43 2.47 -8.05 5.75
CA ARG A 43 1.19 -8.64 5.36
C ARG A 43 0.03 -7.81 5.87
N MET A 44 -1.16 -8.03 5.30
CA MET A 44 -2.38 -7.37 5.78
C MET A 44 -2.71 -7.72 7.23
N CYS A 45 -2.39 -8.94 7.69
CA CYS A 45 -2.57 -9.33 9.10
C CYS A 45 -1.61 -8.63 10.07
N ASP A 46 -0.60 -7.91 9.57
CA ASP A 46 0.23 -7.03 10.42
C ASP A 46 -0.50 -5.73 10.78
N ILE A 47 -1.70 -5.51 10.24
CA ILE A 47 -2.63 -4.48 10.70
C ILE A 47 -3.63 -5.12 11.63
N SER A 48 -3.71 -4.62 12.86
CA SER A 48 -4.67 -5.11 13.85
C SER A 48 -5.31 -3.99 14.63
N GLN A 49 -6.50 -4.28 15.17
CA GLN A 49 -7.16 -3.36 16.06
C GLN A 49 -6.47 -3.37 17.43
N SER A 50 -6.10 -2.18 17.88
CA SER A 50 -5.55 -1.93 19.20
C SER A 50 -6.63 -1.92 20.27
N PHE A 51 -6.23 -2.00 21.53
CA PHE A 51 -7.14 -1.97 22.69
C PHE A 51 -8.08 -0.74 22.70
N ASP A 52 -7.59 0.40 22.23
CA ASP A 52 -8.34 1.66 22.09
C ASP A 52 -9.19 1.74 20.81
N ARG A 53 -9.44 0.59 20.16
CA ARG A 53 -10.17 0.45 18.90
C ARG A 53 -9.52 1.10 17.68
N ARG A 54 -8.31 1.66 17.80
CA ARG A 54 -7.56 2.21 16.67
C ARG A 54 -6.86 1.11 15.89
N LEU A 55 -6.76 1.25 14.58
CA LEU A 55 -5.93 0.34 13.78
C LEU A 55 -4.45 0.68 13.98
N ALA A 56 -3.63 -0.34 14.13
CA ALA A 56 -2.19 -0.22 14.22
C ALA A 56 -1.50 -1.18 13.25
N LEU A 57 -0.48 -0.68 12.57
CA LEU A 57 0.40 -1.45 11.70
C LEU A 57 1.67 -1.83 12.47
N TYR A 58 2.06 -3.09 12.41
CA TYR A 58 3.21 -3.62 13.12
C TYR A 58 4.33 -3.99 12.16
N LEU A 59 5.35 -3.13 12.06
CA LEU A 59 6.48 -3.26 11.12
C LEU A 59 7.76 -3.73 11.82
N GLY A 60 8.60 -4.44 11.08
CA GLY A 60 9.90 -4.95 11.56
C GLY A 60 9.84 -6.41 12.01
N GLU A 61 10.99 -6.94 12.44
CA GLU A 61 11.14 -8.36 12.78
C GLU A 61 11.62 -8.55 14.23
N GLY A 62 11.10 -9.59 14.89
CA GLY A 62 11.49 -9.99 16.24
C GLY A 62 11.43 -8.85 17.24
N LYS A 63 12.54 -8.62 17.95
CA LYS A 63 12.66 -7.59 19.00
C LYS A 63 12.67 -6.15 18.46
N ARG A 64 12.71 -5.95 17.13
CA ARG A 64 12.70 -4.62 16.48
C ARG A 64 11.35 -4.27 15.88
N ARG A 65 10.29 -5.02 16.23
CA ARG A 65 8.95 -4.75 15.74
C ARG A 65 8.39 -3.50 16.42
N ARG A 66 8.05 -2.48 15.62
CA ARG A 66 7.42 -1.24 16.10
C ARG A 66 5.94 -1.23 15.77
N ARG A 67 5.17 -0.56 16.63
CA ARG A 67 3.75 -0.31 16.43
C ARG A 67 3.56 1.10 15.90
N VAL A 68 2.84 1.23 14.79
CA VAL A 68 2.45 2.50 14.19
C VAL A 68 0.94 2.64 14.28
N ILE A 69 0.46 3.63 15.03
CA ILE A 69 -0.97 3.95 15.06
C ILE A 69 -1.34 4.60 13.74
N MET A 70 -2.34 4.04 13.07
CA MET A 70 -2.79 4.56 11.78
C MET A 70 -3.68 5.79 12.02
N SER A 71 -3.37 6.88 11.33
CA SER A 71 -4.26 8.04 11.27
C SER A 71 -5.53 7.69 10.48
N ALA A 72 -6.60 8.48 10.64
CA ALA A 72 -7.84 8.28 9.88
C ALA A 72 -7.59 8.21 8.36
N GLY A 73 -6.83 9.16 7.81
CA GLY A 73 -6.50 9.15 6.38
C GLY A 73 -5.68 7.94 5.91
N LEU A 74 -4.83 7.36 6.77
CA LEU A 74 -4.12 6.12 6.43
C LEU A 74 -5.06 4.90 6.47
N VAL A 75 -6.04 4.90 7.36
CA VAL A 75 -7.10 3.88 7.43
C VAL A 75 -8.01 3.96 6.21
N ASP A 76 -8.45 5.16 5.82
CA ASP A 76 -9.31 5.36 4.64
C ASP A 76 -8.59 4.88 3.37
N LEU A 77 -7.31 5.25 3.21
CA LEU A 77 -6.51 4.80 2.08
C LEU A 77 -6.27 3.29 2.08
N MET A 78 -6.12 2.67 3.25
CA MET A 78 -6.07 1.21 3.37
C MET A 78 -7.39 0.57 2.91
N PHE A 79 -8.54 1.12 3.30
CA PHE A 79 -9.85 0.63 2.86
C PHE A 79 -10.04 0.78 1.35
N GLU A 80 -9.70 1.94 0.79
CA GLU A 80 -9.73 2.15 -0.67
C GLU A 80 -8.86 1.12 -1.39
N TYR A 81 -7.62 0.93 -0.91
CA TYR A 81 -6.70 -0.03 -1.49
C TYR A 81 -7.26 -1.46 -1.43
N ARG A 82 -7.74 -1.90 -0.27
CA ARG A 82 -8.33 -3.24 -0.10
C ARG A 82 -9.58 -3.46 -0.94
N PHE A 83 -10.48 -2.47 -0.99
CA PHE A 83 -11.65 -2.50 -1.85
C PHE A 83 -11.25 -2.69 -3.32
N HIS A 84 -10.21 -1.96 -3.75
CA HIS A 84 -9.68 -2.10 -5.11
C HIS A 84 -9.10 -3.50 -5.37
N LEU A 85 -8.53 -4.16 -4.36
CA LEU A 85 -8.08 -5.56 -4.44
C LEU A 85 -9.23 -6.59 -4.40
N GLY A 86 -10.48 -6.15 -4.24
CA GLY A 86 -11.62 -7.06 -4.02
C GLY A 86 -11.60 -7.74 -2.65
N LEU A 87 -10.89 -7.17 -1.68
CA LEU A 87 -10.77 -7.70 -0.32
C LEU A 87 -11.77 -7.04 0.64
N PRO A 88 -12.18 -7.72 1.72
CA PRO A 88 -12.96 -7.09 2.78
C PRO A 88 -12.24 -5.88 3.38
N ALA A 89 -12.98 -4.84 3.80
CA ALA A 89 -12.41 -3.60 4.31
C ALA A 89 -11.41 -3.84 5.45
N PHE A 90 -11.75 -4.68 6.42
CA PHE A 90 -10.85 -5.04 7.51
C PHE A 90 -10.01 -6.26 7.16
N PRO A 91 -8.71 -6.27 7.51
CA PRO A 91 -7.87 -7.45 7.46
C PRO A 91 -8.42 -8.58 8.34
N ALA A 92 -8.40 -9.80 7.81
CA ALA A 92 -8.73 -10.99 8.60
C ALA A 92 -7.54 -11.41 9.47
N TYR A 93 -7.83 -12.05 10.61
CA TYR A 93 -6.78 -12.67 11.42
C TYR A 93 -6.05 -13.76 10.61
N GLY A 94 -4.72 -13.72 10.60
CA GLY A 94 -3.89 -14.67 9.83
C GLY A 94 -3.91 -14.46 8.31
N GLU A 95 -4.49 -13.37 7.80
CA GLU A 95 -4.49 -13.04 6.37
C GLU A 95 -3.06 -12.97 5.80
N THR A 96 -2.78 -13.77 4.78
CA THR A 96 -1.44 -13.87 4.16
C THR A 96 -1.22 -12.92 2.99
N HIS A 97 -2.24 -12.11 2.64
CA HIS A 97 -2.12 -11.14 1.56
C HIS A 97 -0.97 -10.15 1.85
N PRO A 98 -0.10 -9.89 0.85
CA PRO A 98 0.92 -8.86 0.99
C PRO A 98 0.33 -7.50 1.34
N LEU A 99 1.03 -6.75 2.19
CA LEU A 99 0.66 -5.36 2.45
C LEU A 99 0.73 -4.52 1.16
N ILE A 100 1.70 -4.84 0.30
CA ILE A 100 1.93 -4.25 -1.02
C ILE A 100 2.09 -5.38 -2.05
N GLN A 101 1.21 -5.42 -3.04
CA GLN A 101 1.29 -6.40 -4.13
C GLN A 101 1.64 -5.71 -5.46
N HIS A 102 2.15 -6.49 -6.41
CA HIS A 102 2.59 -5.97 -7.70
C HIS A 102 1.48 -5.29 -8.49
N SER A 103 0.35 -5.97 -8.65
CA SER A 103 -0.81 -5.45 -9.36
C SER A 103 -2.04 -6.29 -9.02
N LEU A 104 -3.22 -5.85 -9.45
CA LEU A 104 -4.44 -6.66 -9.33
C LEU A 104 -4.31 -8.05 -9.97
N ARG A 105 -3.57 -8.15 -11.08
CA ARG A 105 -3.38 -9.42 -11.81
C ARG A 105 -2.20 -10.25 -11.29
N ASN A 106 -1.39 -9.67 -10.42
CA ASN A 106 -0.23 -10.34 -9.82
C ASN A 106 -0.23 -10.08 -8.30
N PRO A 107 -0.86 -10.97 -7.52
CA PRO A 107 -0.99 -10.80 -6.07
C PRO A 107 0.29 -11.10 -5.30
N MET A 108 1.42 -11.29 -6.00
CA MET A 108 2.71 -11.49 -5.36
C MET A 108 3.19 -10.20 -4.67
N PRO A 109 3.90 -10.32 -3.53
CA PRO A 109 4.49 -9.18 -2.86
C PRO A 109 5.48 -8.48 -3.80
N MET A 110 5.52 -7.15 -3.74
CA MET A 110 6.57 -6.39 -4.43
C MET A 110 7.92 -6.61 -3.75
N SER A 111 9.00 -6.64 -4.53
CA SER A 111 10.35 -6.73 -3.96
C SER A 111 10.74 -5.42 -3.26
N PRO A 112 11.68 -5.46 -2.30
CA PRO A 112 12.17 -4.26 -1.63
C PRO A 112 12.69 -3.20 -2.60
N LYS A 113 13.37 -3.62 -3.68
CA LYS A 113 13.96 -2.73 -4.69
C LYS A 113 12.90 -1.98 -5.49
N GLU A 114 11.80 -2.64 -5.82
CA GLU A 114 10.70 -2.02 -6.58
C GLU A 114 9.94 -1.01 -5.73
N ILE A 115 9.66 -1.35 -4.48
CA ILE A 115 9.04 -0.41 -3.52
C ILE A 115 9.95 0.80 -3.33
N GLN A 116 11.26 0.59 -3.13
CA GLN A 116 12.20 1.68 -2.97
C GLN A 116 12.27 2.57 -4.22
N SER A 117 12.25 1.99 -5.42
CA SER A 117 12.21 2.74 -6.67
C SER A 117 10.96 3.63 -6.79
N ILE A 118 9.81 3.16 -6.31
CA ILE A 118 8.58 3.97 -6.25
C ILE A 118 8.75 5.12 -5.26
N ILE A 119 9.26 4.85 -4.06
CA ILE A 119 9.51 5.88 -3.04
C ILE A 119 10.47 6.95 -3.58
N ASP A 120 11.58 6.55 -4.20
CA ASP A 120 12.57 7.47 -4.75
C ASP A 120 12.00 8.33 -5.88
N ARG A 121 11.14 7.74 -6.73
CA ARG A 121 10.44 8.48 -7.78
C ARG A 121 9.48 9.52 -7.20
N LEU A 122 8.70 9.15 -6.19
CA LEU A 122 7.77 10.05 -5.52
C LEU A 122 8.50 11.22 -4.85
N ARG A 123 9.63 10.94 -4.18
CA ARG A 123 10.48 12.00 -3.59
C ARG A 123 10.98 13.00 -4.64
N LYS A 124 11.41 12.51 -5.81
CA LYS A 124 11.88 13.38 -6.90
C LYS A 124 10.77 14.28 -7.41
N THR A 125 9.56 13.74 -7.61
CA THR A 125 8.42 14.52 -8.07
C THR A 125 7.99 15.57 -7.05
N SER A 126 7.92 15.23 -5.75
CA SER A 126 7.59 16.20 -4.70
C SER A 126 8.68 17.26 -4.44
N GLY A 127 9.93 16.97 -4.85
CA GLY A 127 11.05 17.90 -4.69
C GLY A 127 11.25 18.86 -5.87
N GLN A 128 10.58 18.64 -7.01
CA GLN A 128 10.66 19.53 -8.17
C GLN A 128 9.64 20.67 -8.17
N ASP A 129 8.76 20.75 -7.17
CA ASP A 129 7.72 21.80 -7.05
C ASP A 129 8.19 23.05 -6.25
N LEU A 130 9.49 23.22 -5.98
CA LEU A 130 10.04 24.37 -5.23
C LEU A 130 10.99 25.28 -6.01
N GLU A 131 11.18 25.05 -7.32
CA GLU A 131 11.89 25.98 -8.20
C GLU A 131 11.07 26.20 -9.49
N GLY A 132 10.16 27.16 -9.42
CA GLY A 132 9.37 27.68 -10.54
C GLY A 132 8.88 29.08 -10.26
#